data_AF-A0A7L9BRQ3-F1
#
_entry.id   AF-A0A7L9BRQ3-F1
#
_cell.length_a   1.000
_cell.length_b   1.000
_cell.length_c   1.000
_cell.angle_alpha   90.00
_cell.angle_beta   90.00
_cell.angle_gamma   90.00
#
_symmetry.space_group_name_H-M   'P 1'
#
loop_
_entity.id
_entity.type
_entity.pdbx_description
1 polymer ?
#
loop_
_entity_poly.entity_id
_entity_poly.type
_entity_poly.pdbx_seq_one_letter_code
_entity_poly.pdbx_strand_id
1 'polypeptide(L)'
;MPGGSWRMTRCGFTLIELVVVMGIVMVLVGLSLPAVGSAYASGRMARALMGVRQAAILVDQYTKVSKDVYPIYGPSVLSTYAKWHFALMDAGIIESFDEVDPDRRRPPAGRDATYENVNYTLSWALCYDPNLMIPGQTVPVPELLLDEYFPTTPIRTDQVVYPGDKGMLAPYWSREGPRTGPWCCVYDLLTPVPFCDLHAEALTWKECVKDGRLVTEHAIGAPVLATWYGCRGRDRANAR
;
A
#
# COMPACT_ATOMS: atom_id res chain seq x y z
N MET A 1 57.30 8.33 -36.52
CA MET A 1 56.09 7.57 -36.92
C MET A 1 55.13 8.56 -37.57
N PRO A 2 54.72 8.39 -38.85
CA PRO A 2 53.79 9.31 -39.47
C PRO A 2 52.36 9.02 -38.99
N GLY A 3 51.68 10.05 -38.49
CA GLY A 3 50.28 9.97 -38.06
C GLY A 3 49.35 9.83 -39.26
N GLY A 4 48.54 8.76 -39.28
CA GLY A 4 47.52 8.56 -40.28
C GLY A 4 46.42 9.61 -40.16
N SER A 5 46.37 10.55 -41.11
CA SER A 5 45.22 11.46 -41.23
C SER A 5 44.05 10.67 -41.81
N TRP A 6 43.02 10.41 -41.00
CA TRP A 6 41.75 9.92 -41.51
C TRP A 6 41.12 11.01 -42.37
N ARG A 7 41.27 10.89 -43.69
CA ARG A 7 40.53 11.72 -44.66
C ARG A 7 39.06 11.33 -44.56
N MET A 8 38.28 12.11 -43.82
CA MET A 8 36.82 12.00 -43.82
C MET A 8 36.31 12.43 -45.21
N THR A 9 36.07 11.48 -46.10
CA THR A 9 35.26 11.69 -47.29
C THR A 9 33.88 12.16 -46.85
N ARG A 10 33.53 13.40 -47.18
CA ARG A 10 32.19 13.94 -46.95
C ARG A 10 31.20 13.25 -47.90
N CYS A 11 30.61 12.13 -47.46
CA CYS A 11 29.38 11.61 -48.06
C CYS A 11 28.21 12.39 -47.46
N GLY A 12 27.60 13.27 -48.25
CA GLY A 12 26.37 13.97 -47.85
C GLY A 12 25.18 13.04 -48.02
N PHE A 13 24.33 12.95 -46.99
CA PHE A 13 23.03 12.29 -47.10
C PHE A 13 22.13 13.08 -48.06
N THR A 14 21.42 12.37 -48.92
CA THR A 14 20.36 12.97 -49.73
C THR A 14 19.16 13.31 -48.84
N LEU A 15 18.38 14.32 -49.25
CA LEU A 15 17.17 14.72 -48.53
C LEU A 15 16.17 13.55 -48.42
N ILE A 16 16.08 12.71 -49.45
CA ILE A 16 15.24 11.51 -49.46
C ILE A 16 15.68 10.50 -48.40
N GLU A 17 16.99 10.20 -48.30
CA GLU A 17 17.48 9.22 -47.32
C GLU A 17 17.18 9.66 -45.87
N LEU A 18 17.35 10.95 -45.57
CA LEU A 18 17.03 11.48 -44.25
C LEU A 18 15.53 11.39 -43.94
N VAL A 19 14.67 11.67 -44.92
CA VAL A 19 13.21 11.55 -44.77
C VAL A 19 12.78 10.09 -44.57
N VAL A 20 13.34 9.14 -45.32
CA VAL A 20 13.02 7.71 -45.16
C VAL A 20 13.46 7.19 -43.79
N VAL A 21 14.66 7.55 -43.32
CA VAL A 21 15.17 7.13 -42.00
C VAL A 21 14.29 7.70 -40.90
N MET A 22 13.95 8.98 -40.96
CA MET A 22 13.01 9.57 -40.00
C MET A 22 11.64 8.89 -40.08
N GLY A 23 11.15 8.55 -41.27
CA GLY A 23 9.91 7.78 -41.44
C GLY A 23 9.94 6.43 -40.71
N ILE A 24 11.02 5.66 -40.87
CA ILE A 24 11.19 4.38 -40.17
C ILE A 24 11.27 4.58 -38.66
N VAL A 25 12.07 5.54 -38.18
CA VAL A 25 12.18 5.85 -36.75
C VAL A 25 10.83 6.26 -36.16
N MET A 26 10.05 7.09 -36.85
CA MET A 26 8.72 7.51 -36.38
C MET A 26 7.75 6.34 -36.26
N VAL A 27 7.79 5.38 -37.21
CA VAL A 27 6.99 4.15 -37.13
C VAL A 27 7.43 3.30 -35.94
N LEU A 28 8.74 3.06 -35.77
CA LEU A 28 9.26 2.26 -34.66
C LEU A 28 8.94 2.88 -33.29
N VAL A 29 9.11 4.20 -33.14
CA VAL A 29 8.78 4.93 -31.92
C VAL A 29 7.27 4.90 -31.66
N GLY A 30 6.44 5.10 -32.69
CA GLY A 30 4.98 5.04 -32.59
C GLY A 30 4.47 3.71 -32.06
N LEU A 31 5.10 2.60 -32.45
CA LEU A 31 4.77 1.26 -31.95
C LEU A 31 5.33 0.99 -30.54
N SER A 32 6.44 1.62 -30.17
CA SER A 32 7.14 1.35 -28.90
C SER A 32 6.59 2.16 -27.70
N LEU A 33 6.13 3.39 -27.94
CA LEU A 33 5.61 4.29 -26.90
C LEU A 33 4.51 3.67 -25.99
N PRO A 34 3.45 3.02 -26.50
CA PRO A 34 2.42 2.44 -25.63
C PRO A 34 2.95 1.28 -24.78
N ALA A 35 3.87 0.47 -25.31
CA ALA A 35 4.48 -0.65 -24.60
C ALA A 35 5.38 -0.21 -23.44
N VAL A 36 6.10 0.91 -23.62
CA VAL A 36 6.93 1.49 -22.56
C VAL A 36 6.06 2.02 -21.41
N GLY A 37 4.93 2.67 -21.73
CA GLY A 37 4.00 3.18 -20.71
C GLY A 37 3.42 2.08 -19.82
N SER A 38 2.99 0.95 -20.39
CA SER A 38 2.50 -0.19 -19.61
C SER A 38 3.61 -0.84 -18.79
N ALA A 39 4.82 -0.99 -19.34
CA ALA A 39 5.97 -1.53 -18.61
C ALA A 39 6.33 -0.70 -17.37
N TYR A 40 6.32 0.63 -17.48
CA TYR A 40 6.53 1.51 -16.31
C TYR A 40 5.43 1.37 -15.27
N ALA A 41 4.16 1.27 -15.68
CA ALA A 41 3.05 1.07 -14.75
C ALA A 41 3.16 -0.26 -13.99
N SER A 42 3.49 -1.35 -14.69
CA SER A 42 3.76 -2.65 -14.07
C SER A 42 4.97 -2.61 -13.13
N GLY A 43 6.05 -1.91 -13.52
CA GLY A 43 7.24 -1.74 -12.69
C GLY A 43 6.97 -0.99 -11.39
N ARG A 44 6.15 0.07 -11.43
CA ARG A 44 5.72 0.80 -10.22
C ARG A 44 4.89 -0.09 -9.30
N MET A 45 3.91 -0.82 -9.83
CA MET A 45 3.12 -1.76 -9.04
C MET A 45 3.99 -2.86 -8.41
N ALA A 46 4.95 -3.40 -9.15
CA ALA A 46 5.90 -4.39 -8.62
C ALA A 46 6.74 -3.83 -7.46
N ARG A 47 7.24 -2.58 -7.59
CA ARG A 47 7.94 -1.88 -6.50
C ARG A 47 7.04 -1.71 -5.27
N ALA A 48 5.81 -1.24 -5.47
CA ALA A 48 4.88 -1.01 -4.37
C ALA A 48 4.46 -2.31 -3.66
N LEU A 49 4.31 -3.42 -4.41
CA LEU A 49 4.09 -4.76 -3.86
C LEU A 49 5.27 -5.22 -2.99
N MET A 50 6.51 -5.00 -3.43
CA MET A 50 7.69 -5.31 -2.63
C MET A 50 7.74 -4.44 -1.36
N GLY A 51 7.46 -3.14 -1.48
CA GLY A 51 7.47 -2.20 -0.35
C GLY A 51 6.46 -2.58 0.73
N VAL A 52 5.20 -2.86 0.38
CA VAL A 52 4.19 -3.26 1.36
C VAL A 52 4.51 -4.61 2.00
N ARG A 53 5.13 -5.53 1.24
CA ARG A 53 5.55 -6.83 1.75
C ARG A 53 6.71 -6.68 2.74
N GLN A 54 7.65 -5.77 2.49
CA GLN A 54 8.71 -5.45 3.44
C GLN A 54 8.14 -4.88 4.74
N ALA A 55 7.21 -3.93 4.65
CA ALA A 55 6.50 -3.40 5.82
C ALA A 55 5.79 -4.52 6.61
N ALA A 56 5.13 -5.45 5.91
CA ALA A 56 4.48 -6.61 6.51
C ALA A 56 5.45 -7.54 7.26
N ILE A 57 6.64 -7.77 6.70
CA ILE A 57 7.69 -8.56 7.36
C ILE A 57 8.18 -7.87 8.64
N LEU A 58 8.32 -6.54 8.65
CA LEU A 58 8.69 -5.79 9.86
C LEU A 58 7.61 -5.89 10.94
N VAL A 59 6.33 -5.88 10.55
CA VAL A 59 5.22 -6.14 11.48
C VAL A 59 5.33 -7.56 12.07
N ASP A 60 5.62 -8.57 11.26
CA ASP A 60 5.83 -9.95 11.74
C ASP A 60 7.06 -10.09 12.66
N GLN A 61 8.11 -9.32 12.41
CA GLN A 61 9.25 -9.25 13.33
C GLN A 61 8.85 -8.64 14.68
N TYR A 62 8.01 -7.61 14.68
CA TYR A 62 7.47 -7.03 15.90
C TYR A 62 6.62 -8.04 16.69
N THR A 63 5.74 -8.81 16.03
CA THR A 63 4.88 -9.78 16.74
C THR A 63 5.71 -10.81 17.49
N LYS A 64 6.84 -11.25 16.93
CA LYS A 64 7.78 -12.19 17.56
C LYS A 64 8.38 -11.70 18.87
N VAL A 65 8.57 -10.38 19.02
CA VAL A 65 9.09 -9.79 20.28
C VAL A 65 7.98 -9.28 21.21
N SER A 66 6.75 -9.15 20.69
CA SER A 66 5.58 -8.61 21.40
C SER A 66 4.54 -9.68 21.74
N LYS A 67 4.97 -10.92 22.07
CA LYS A 67 4.07 -12.04 22.47
C LYS A 67 2.97 -12.35 21.44
N ASP A 68 3.34 -12.33 20.17
CA ASP A 68 2.48 -12.54 19.01
C ASP A 68 1.39 -11.47 18.82
N VAL A 69 1.47 -10.33 19.51
CA VAL A 69 0.49 -9.24 19.39
C VAL A 69 0.90 -8.33 18.24
N TYR A 70 -0.07 -7.91 17.43
CA TYR A 70 0.15 -6.88 16.40
C TYR A 70 0.53 -5.52 17.02
N PRO A 71 1.17 -4.61 16.25
CA PRO A 71 1.60 -3.30 16.75
C PRO A 71 0.43 -2.49 17.31
N ILE A 72 0.55 -2.04 18.56
CA ILE A 72 -0.40 -1.13 19.21
C ILE A 72 0.36 0.12 19.62
N TYR A 73 -0.18 1.27 19.25
CA TYR A 73 0.40 2.57 19.59
C TYR A 73 -0.66 3.49 20.17
N GLY A 74 -0.58 3.71 21.48
CA GLY A 74 -1.54 4.52 22.22
C GLY A 74 -2.85 3.78 22.53
N PRO A 75 -3.78 4.45 23.23
CA PRO A 75 -5.00 3.83 23.73
C PRO A 75 -6.12 3.74 22.70
N SER A 76 -5.98 4.39 21.54
CA SER A 76 -7.04 4.50 20.53
C SER A 76 -6.70 3.76 19.25
N VAL A 77 -7.70 3.10 18.67
CA VAL A 77 -7.58 2.43 17.37
C VAL A 77 -7.22 3.44 16.29
N LEU A 78 -7.73 4.67 16.36
CA LEU A 78 -7.43 5.73 15.39
C LEU A 78 -5.93 6.08 15.37
N SER A 79 -5.34 6.21 16.56
CA SER A 79 -3.91 6.48 16.69
C SER A 79 -3.09 5.26 16.30
N THR A 80 -3.45 4.06 16.76
CA THR A 80 -2.75 2.82 16.39
C THR A 80 -2.79 2.56 14.89
N TYR A 81 -3.97 2.66 14.26
CA TYR A 81 -4.19 2.52 12.81
C TYR A 81 -3.21 3.36 11.99
N ALA A 82 -3.03 4.63 12.36
CA ALA A 82 -2.21 5.59 11.63
C ALA A 82 -0.72 5.54 12.02
N LYS A 83 -0.42 5.20 13.27
CA LYS A 83 0.90 5.35 13.89
C LYS A 83 1.50 4.03 14.39
N TRP A 84 1.01 2.90 13.91
CA TRP A 84 1.50 1.55 14.25
C TRP A 84 3.03 1.39 14.14
N HIS A 85 3.65 2.09 13.19
CA HIS A 85 5.09 2.07 12.94
C HIS A 85 5.92 2.69 14.08
N PHE A 86 5.33 3.57 14.91
CA PHE A 86 5.98 4.04 16.13
C PHE A 86 6.18 2.91 17.14
N ALA A 87 5.27 1.93 17.21
CA ALA A 87 5.46 0.78 18.09
C ALA A 87 6.67 -0.08 17.65
N LEU A 88 6.92 -0.18 16.34
CA LEU A 88 8.12 -0.84 15.81
C LEU A 88 9.40 -0.08 16.18
N MET A 89 9.36 1.25 16.12
CA MET A 89 10.47 2.12 16.52
C MET A 89 10.75 2.00 18.02
N ASP A 90 9.71 2.06 18.86
CA ASP A 90 9.83 1.92 20.32
C ASP A 90 10.35 0.52 20.71
N ALA A 91 10.02 -0.51 19.94
CA ALA A 91 10.54 -1.86 20.11
C ALA A 91 11.96 -2.06 19.52
N GLY A 92 12.54 -1.06 18.85
CA GLY A 92 13.85 -1.14 18.21
C GLY A 92 13.91 -2.08 17.00
N ILE A 93 12.76 -2.36 16.35
CA ILE A 93 12.69 -3.16 15.12
C ILE A 93 13.15 -2.34 13.91
N ILE A 94 12.94 -1.03 13.96
CA ILE A 94 13.35 -0.07 12.93
C ILE A 94 14.06 1.12 13.58
N GLU A 95 15.02 1.70 12.87
CA GLU A 95 15.70 2.94 13.25
C GLU A 95 15.12 4.15 12.49
N SER A 96 14.55 3.92 11.30
CA SER A 96 13.93 4.94 10.45
C SER A 96 12.61 4.49 9.83
N PHE A 97 11.67 5.42 9.67
CA PHE A 97 10.43 5.18 8.93
C PHE A 97 10.66 4.89 7.44
N ASP A 98 11.82 5.26 6.90
CA ASP A 98 12.18 4.92 5.52
C ASP A 98 12.42 3.41 5.34
N GLU A 99 12.67 2.65 6.41
CA GLU A 99 12.79 1.18 6.35
C GLU A 99 11.45 0.50 6.14
N VAL A 100 10.37 1.12 6.64
CA VAL A 100 8.98 0.68 6.46
C VAL A 100 8.44 1.16 5.12
N ASP A 101 8.67 2.42 4.79
CA ASP A 101 8.15 3.05 3.57
C ASP A 101 9.20 4.01 2.96
N PRO A 102 10.06 3.50 2.06
CA PRO A 102 11.06 4.31 1.37
C PRO A 102 10.46 5.44 0.52
N ASP A 103 9.19 5.28 0.10
CA ASP A 103 8.49 6.21 -0.78
C ASP A 103 7.51 7.12 0.03
N ARG A 104 7.71 7.23 1.36
CA ARG A 104 6.92 8.09 2.26
C ARG A 104 7.02 9.57 1.86
N ARG A 105 5.94 10.32 2.07
CA ARG A 105 5.96 11.78 1.89
C ARG A 105 6.70 12.42 3.06
N ARG A 106 7.89 12.96 2.81
CA ARG A 106 8.59 13.79 3.79
C ARG A 106 7.97 15.20 3.82
N PRO A 107 7.73 15.78 5.01
CA PRO A 107 7.31 17.18 5.09
C PRO A 107 8.38 18.10 4.49
N PRO A 108 8.01 19.27 3.94
CA PRO A 108 8.97 20.31 3.59
C PRO A 108 9.84 20.67 4.80
N ALA A 109 11.13 20.89 4.59
CA ALA A 109 12.07 21.21 5.66
C ALA A 109 11.55 22.37 6.54
N GLY A 110 11.52 22.16 7.86
CA GLY A 110 11.12 23.17 8.85
C GLY A 110 9.65 23.15 9.30
N ARG A 111 8.85 22.13 8.93
CA ARG A 111 7.56 21.84 9.59
C ARG A 111 7.70 20.65 10.54
N ASP A 112 6.98 20.70 11.66
CA ASP A 112 7.01 19.67 12.70
C ASP A 112 6.76 18.25 12.17
N ALA A 113 7.44 17.29 12.79
CA ALA A 113 7.46 15.86 12.50
C ALA A 113 6.11 15.14 12.68
N THR A 114 5.03 15.85 13.02
CA THR A 114 3.67 15.28 13.14
C THR A 114 3.11 14.78 11.81
N TYR A 115 3.71 15.20 10.69
CA TYR A 115 3.40 14.73 9.33
C TYR A 115 4.33 13.62 8.81
N GLU A 116 5.27 13.14 9.63
CA GLU A 116 6.20 12.07 9.24
C GLU A 116 5.58 10.67 9.34
N ASN A 117 4.43 10.46 8.71
CA ASN A 117 3.80 9.13 8.67
C ASN A 117 4.23 8.35 7.43
N VAL A 118 4.22 7.03 7.55
CA VAL A 118 4.28 6.10 6.43
C VAL A 118 2.96 6.11 5.64
N ASN A 119 2.99 5.73 4.36
CA ASN A 119 1.80 5.72 3.50
C ASN A 119 0.84 4.56 3.84
N TYR A 120 1.27 3.59 4.64
CA TYR A 120 0.50 2.39 4.98
C TYR A 120 -0.17 2.50 6.35
N THR A 121 -1.42 2.08 6.44
CA THR A 121 -2.18 2.03 7.69
C THR A 121 -2.46 0.60 8.09
N LEU A 122 -2.50 0.34 9.41
CA LEU A 122 -2.74 -0.98 9.99
C LEU A 122 -4.23 -1.31 9.98
N SER A 123 -4.61 -2.55 9.69
CA SER A 123 -6.01 -2.97 9.76
C SER A 123 -6.62 -2.84 11.15
N TRP A 124 -7.79 -2.19 11.27
CA TRP A 124 -8.54 -2.10 12.54
C TRP A 124 -8.84 -3.48 13.11
N ALA A 125 -9.02 -4.48 12.25
CA ALA A 125 -9.23 -5.86 12.66
C ALA A 125 -8.06 -6.45 13.48
N LEU A 126 -6.90 -5.81 13.47
CA LEU A 126 -5.69 -6.23 14.19
C LEU A 126 -5.43 -5.40 15.45
N CYS A 127 -6.30 -4.44 15.78
CA CYS A 127 -6.14 -3.60 16.97
C CYS A 127 -7.46 -3.17 17.62
N TYR A 128 -8.61 -3.70 17.19
CA TYR A 128 -9.94 -3.39 17.73
C TYR A 128 -10.70 -4.65 18.15
N ASP A 129 -11.67 -4.51 19.06
CA ASP A 129 -12.44 -5.64 19.59
C ASP A 129 -13.26 -6.32 18.48
N PRO A 130 -12.98 -7.59 18.14
CA PRO A 130 -13.71 -8.31 17.10
C PRO A 130 -15.21 -8.46 17.37
N ASN A 131 -15.64 -8.40 18.64
CA ASN A 131 -17.05 -8.49 19.02
C ASN A 131 -17.80 -7.18 18.69
N LEU A 132 -17.11 -6.05 18.63
CA LEU A 132 -17.68 -4.77 18.19
C LEU A 132 -17.61 -4.59 16.66
N MET A 133 -17.09 -5.59 15.95
CA MET A 133 -17.01 -5.63 14.50
C MET A 133 -18.02 -6.64 13.93
N ILE A 134 -19.19 -6.79 14.56
CA ILE A 134 -20.28 -7.70 14.15
C ILE A 134 -21.51 -6.86 13.79
N PRO A 135 -22.23 -7.15 12.68
CA PRO A 135 -23.40 -6.36 12.30
C PRO A 135 -24.41 -6.25 13.44
N GLY A 136 -24.82 -5.02 13.76
CA GLY A 136 -25.75 -4.72 14.87
C GLY A 136 -25.13 -4.71 16.27
N GLN A 137 -23.82 -5.00 16.41
CA GLN A 137 -23.04 -4.85 17.66
C GLN A 137 -21.99 -3.75 17.55
N THR A 138 -22.04 -3.00 16.46
CA THR A 138 -21.14 -1.92 16.11
C THR A 138 -21.37 -0.71 17.01
N VAL A 139 -20.32 0.04 17.31
CA VAL A 139 -20.43 1.28 18.09
C VAL A 139 -20.48 2.45 17.13
N PRO A 140 -21.52 3.31 17.17
CA PRO A 140 -21.60 4.48 16.32
C PRO A 140 -20.38 5.38 16.45
N VAL A 141 -19.77 5.72 15.31
CA VAL A 141 -18.78 6.79 15.22
C VAL A 141 -19.48 8.11 15.53
N PRO A 142 -19.13 8.80 16.63
CA PRO A 142 -19.68 10.12 16.91
C PRO A 142 -19.28 11.11 15.81
N GLU A 143 -19.97 12.25 15.73
CA GLU A 143 -19.68 13.31 14.74
C GLU A 143 -18.21 13.78 14.80
N LEU A 144 -17.58 13.63 15.98
CA LEU A 144 -16.16 13.78 16.19
C LEU A 144 -15.53 12.40 16.45
N LEU A 145 -14.58 12.00 15.62
CA LEU A 145 -13.71 10.83 15.82
C LEU A 145 -12.77 11.10 17.01
N LEU A 146 -13.30 11.00 18.23
CA LEU A 146 -12.52 11.19 19.45
C LEU A 146 -11.93 9.85 19.91
N ASP A 147 -10.67 9.92 20.31
CA ASP A 147 -9.83 8.76 20.66
C ASP A 147 -10.45 7.87 21.74
N GLU A 148 -11.23 8.45 22.67
CA GLU A 148 -11.83 7.76 23.83
C GLU A 148 -12.92 6.74 23.47
N TYR A 149 -13.54 6.84 22.29
CA TYR A 149 -14.64 5.96 21.89
C TYR A 149 -14.18 4.68 21.19
N PHE A 150 -12.93 4.61 20.77
CA PHE A 150 -12.37 3.49 20.03
C PHE A 150 -11.15 2.94 20.74
N PRO A 151 -11.31 2.25 21.89
CA PRO A 151 -10.18 1.71 22.62
C PRO A 151 -9.50 0.60 21.83
N THR A 152 -8.16 0.58 21.87
CA THR A 152 -7.38 -0.51 21.28
C THR A 152 -7.59 -1.81 22.04
N THR A 153 -7.73 -2.90 21.30
CA THR A 153 -7.72 -4.27 21.85
C THR A 153 -6.53 -5.03 21.29
N PRO A 154 -5.67 -5.63 22.13
CA PRO A 154 -4.57 -6.45 21.65
C PRO A 154 -5.06 -7.70 20.90
N ILE A 155 -4.72 -7.77 19.61
CA ILE A 155 -4.98 -8.94 18.77
C ILE A 155 -3.69 -9.71 18.58
N ARG A 156 -3.75 -11.01 18.86
CA ARG A 156 -2.65 -11.94 18.62
C ARG A 156 -2.76 -12.56 17.23
N THR A 157 -1.64 -12.95 16.64
CA THR A 157 -1.60 -13.61 15.32
C THR A 157 -2.44 -14.88 15.28
N ASP A 158 -2.50 -15.65 16.38
CA ASP A 158 -3.32 -16.86 16.51
C ASP A 158 -4.84 -16.60 16.52
N GLN A 159 -5.27 -15.36 16.78
CA GLN A 159 -6.67 -14.96 16.70
C GLN A 159 -7.11 -14.66 15.25
N VAL A 160 -6.16 -14.51 14.31
CA VAL A 160 -6.47 -14.28 12.90
C VAL A 160 -6.83 -15.62 12.24
N VAL A 161 -8.13 -15.82 12.00
CA VAL A 161 -8.65 -17.12 11.53
C VAL A 161 -8.27 -17.41 10.08
N TYR A 162 -8.14 -16.37 9.25
CA TYR A 162 -7.87 -16.49 7.81
C TYR A 162 -6.69 -15.60 7.40
N PRO A 163 -5.45 -15.94 7.79
CA PRO A 163 -4.32 -15.04 7.59
C PRO A 163 -4.04 -14.72 6.11
N GLY A 164 -4.30 -15.66 5.19
CA GLY A 164 -4.19 -15.43 3.73
C GLY A 164 -5.37 -14.70 3.08
N ASP A 165 -6.45 -14.43 3.82
CA ASP A 165 -7.58 -13.65 3.31
C ASP A 165 -7.82 -12.37 4.13
N LYS A 166 -6.99 -12.13 5.16
CA LYS A 166 -7.07 -10.97 6.04
C LYS A 166 -5.95 -9.98 5.73
N GLY A 167 -6.31 -8.81 5.24
CA GLY A 167 -5.36 -7.75 4.92
C GLY A 167 -4.79 -7.15 6.19
N MET A 168 -3.46 -7.03 6.24
CA MET A 168 -2.74 -6.53 7.40
C MET A 168 -2.52 -5.03 7.33
N LEU A 169 -2.00 -4.57 6.19
CA LEU A 169 -1.79 -3.16 5.90
C LEU A 169 -2.53 -2.80 4.61
N ALA A 170 -2.81 -1.51 4.42
CA ALA A 170 -3.14 -0.98 3.10
C ALA A 170 -2.67 0.46 2.99
N PRO A 171 -2.37 0.96 1.78
CA PRO A 171 -2.06 2.37 1.63
C PRO A 171 -3.31 3.19 1.92
N TYR A 172 -3.15 4.23 2.73
CA TYR A 172 -4.21 5.21 3.00
C TYR A 172 -4.68 5.89 1.70
N TRP A 173 -3.74 6.09 0.77
CA TRP A 173 -3.97 6.71 -0.52
C TRP A 173 -3.27 5.90 -1.61
N SER A 174 -4.06 5.33 -2.53
CA SER A 174 -3.51 4.58 -3.64
C SER A 174 -2.92 5.53 -4.68
N ARG A 175 -1.68 5.24 -5.09
CA ARG A 175 -0.90 6.00 -6.07
C ARG A 175 -0.56 5.17 -7.31
N GLU A 176 -0.77 3.87 -7.22
CA GLU A 176 -0.33 2.89 -8.21
C GLU A 176 -1.42 2.67 -9.27
N GLY A 177 -1.69 3.70 -10.06
CA GLY A 177 -2.73 3.63 -11.08
C GLY A 177 -2.80 4.87 -11.97
N PRO A 178 -3.69 4.85 -12.97
CA PRO A 178 -3.95 6.01 -13.84
C PRO A 178 -4.66 7.15 -13.08
N ARG A 179 -5.23 6.86 -11.90
CA ARG A 179 -5.77 7.86 -10.97
C ARG A 179 -5.14 7.62 -9.60
N THR A 180 -5.08 8.67 -8.81
CA THR A 180 -4.68 8.58 -7.40
C THR A 180 -5.87 8.98 -6.54
N GLY A 181 -6.08 8.29 -5.43
CA GLY A 181 -7.27 8.52 -4.61
C GLY A 181 -7.19 7.76 -3.29
N PRO A 182 -8.18 7.96 -2.39
CA PRO A 182 -8.37 7.01 -1.31
C PRO A 182 -8.54 5.63 -1.92
N TRP A 183 -7.89 4.61 -1.35
CA TRP A 183 -7.99 3.26 -1.89
C TRP A 183 -9.45 2.79 -1.89
N CYS A 184 -10.18 3.15 -0.84
CA CYS A 184 -11.59 2.86 -0.74
C CYS A 184 -12.50 3.88 -1.43
N CYS A 185 -13.56 3.32 -2.00
CA CYS A 185 -14.84 3.91 -2.40
C CYS A 185 -14.88 4.68 -3.72
N VAL A 186 -13.84 5.39 -4.12
CA VAL A 186 -13.97 6.37 -5.23
C VAL A 186 -13.67 5.77 -6.60
N TYR A 187 -12.64 4.94 -6.69
CA TYR A 187 -12.14 4.39 -7.96
C TYR A 187 -11.76 2.92 -7.80
N ASP A 188 -11.84 2.14 -8.88
CA ASP A 188 -11.32 0.77 -8.93
C ASP A 188 -9.80 0.80 -9.11
N LEU A 189 -9.10 1.25 -8.05
CA LEU A 189 -7.65 1.35 -8.02
C LEU A 189 -7.06 0.02 -7.61
N LEU A 190 -6.32 -0.60 -8.54
CA LEU A 190 -5.47 -1.72 -8.22
C LEU A 190 -4.41 -1.26 -7.22
N THR A 191 -4.34 -1.89 -6.06
CA THR A 191 -3.56 -1.40 -4.93
C THR A 191 -2.90 -2.57 -4.21
N PRO A 192 -1.61 -2.47 -3.86
CA PRO A 192 -0.90 -3.55 -3.18
C PRO A 192 -1.38 -3.67 -1.73
N VAL A 193 -1.83 -4.86 -1.36
CA VAL A 193 -2.30 -5.19 -0.01
C VAL A 193 -1.52 -6.42 0.47
N PRO A 194 -0.73 -6.31 1.55
CA PRO A 194 -0.16 -7.46 2.22
C PRO A 194 -1.19 -8.09 3.17
N PHE A 195 -1.21 -9.41 3.18
CA PHE A 195 -2.05 -10.23 4.05
C PHE A 195 -1.30 -10.67 5.30
N CYS A 196 -2.02 -11.19 6.28
CA CYS A 196 -1.46 -11.59 7.57
C CYS A 196 -0.56 -12.84 7.51
N ASP A 197 -0.56 -13.58 6.39
CA ASP A 197 0.41 -14.65 6.07
C ASP A 197 1.64 -14.15 5.26
N LEU A 198 1.79 -12.83 5.13
CA LEU A 198 2.92 -12.14 4.49
C LEU A 198 2.99 -12.23 2.96
N HIS A 199 2.03 -12.85 2.29
CA HIS A 199 1.90 -12.62 0.85
C HIS A 199 1.30 -11.23 0.58
N ALA A 200 1.56 -10.69 -0.60
CA ALA A 200 0.98 -9.42 -1.02
C ALA A 200 0.45 -9.57 -2.44
N GLU A 201 -0.72 -9.00 -2.69
CA GLU A 201 -1.37 -9.02 -4.00
C GLU A 201 -1.89 -7.62 -4.33
N ALA A 202 -1.95 -7.29 -5.61
CA ALA A 202 -2.52 -6.05 -6.06
C ALA A 202 -4.02 -6.27 -6.32
N LEU A 203 -4.87 -5.60 -5.56
CA LEU A 203 -6.31 -5.84 -5.52
C LEU A 203 -7.06 -4.52 -5.63
N THR A 204 -8.26 -4.56 -6.20
CA THR A 204 -9.22 -3.48 -6.05
C THR A 204 -9.94 -3.59 -4.71
N TRP A 205 -10.48 -2.48 -4.21
CA TRP A 205 -11.27 -2.51 -2.98
C TRP A 205 -12.50 -3.44 -3.09
N LYS A 206 -13.06 -3.60 -4.30
CA LYS A 206 -14.22 -4.47 -4.58
C LYS A 206 -13.89 -5.94 -4.34
N GLU A 207 -12.65 -6.35 -4.58
CA GLU A 207 -12.18 -7.71 -4.31
C GLU A 207 -11.95 -7.96 -2.81
N CYS A 208 -11.84 -6.86 -2.04
CA CYS A 208 -11.73 -6.85 -0.58
C CYS A 208 -13.08 -6.61 0.12
N VAL A 209 -14.21 -6.73 -0.61
CA VAL A 209 -15.56 -6.69 -0.01
C VAL A 209 -16.42 -7.85 -0.48
N LYS A 210 -16.97 -8.59 0.47
CA LYS A 210 -17.93 -9.67 0.17
C LYS A 210 -19.17 -9.11 -0.53
N ASP A 211 -19.59 -9.76 -1.62
CA ASP A 211 -20.76 -9.40 -2.43
C ASP A 211 -20.71 -8.01 -3.09
N GLY A 212 -19.52 -7.39 -3.20
CA GLY A 212 -19.34 -6.09 -3.86
C GLY A 212 -19.98 -4.90 -3.13
N ARG A 213 -20.55 -5.13 -1.95
CA ARG A 213 -21.16 -4.08 -1.13
C ARG A 213 -20.16 -3.60 -0.10
N LEU A 214 -19.67 -2.39 -0.29
CA LEU A 214 -18.94 -1.71 0.76
C LEU A 214 -19.87 -1.43 1.93
N VAL A 215 -19.52 -1.94 3.11
CA VAL A 215 -20.24 -1.63 4.34
C VAL A 215 -19.27 -0.91 5.26
N THR A 216 -19.37 0.42 5.30
CA THR A 216 -18.59 1.28 6.20
C THR A 216 -19.39 1.66 7.45
N GLU A 217 -20.13 0.70 8.00
CA GLU A 217 -20.90 0.95 9.22
C GLU A 217 -19.91 1.28 10.34
N HIS A 218 -19.96 2.53 10.82
CA HIS A 218 -19.14 3.02 11.92
C HIS A 218 -17.63 2.80 11.75
N ALA A 219 -17.12 3.05 10.53
CA ALA A 219 -15.71 2.90 10.16
C ALA A 219 -15.14 1.46 10.29
N ILE A 220 -15.99 0.46 10.52
CA ILE A 220 -15.61 -0.95 10.39
C ILE A 220 -15.26 -1.17 8.91
N GLY A 221 -14.10 -1.77 8.67
CA GLY A 221 -13.54 -2.02 7.34
C GLY A 221 -12.30 -1.20 7.04
N ALA A 222 -11.93 -0.22 7.87
CA ALA A 222 -10.77 0.61 7.57
C ALA A 222 -9.45 -0.10 7.97
N PRO A 223 -8.42 -0.17 7.11
CA PRO A 223 -8.38 0.19 5.70
C PRO A 223 -8.71 -0.97 4.76
N VAL A 224 -8.82 -2.24 5.20
CA VAL A 224 -9.11 -3.41 4.34
C VAL A 224 -10.58 -3.85 4.49
N LEU A 225 -11.34 -3.73 3.40
CA LEU A 225 -12.67 -3.10 3.41
C LEU A 225 -13.87 -3.96 3.80
N ALA A 226 -13.67 -5.23 4.14
CA ALA A 226 -14.67 -6.10 4.75
C ALA A 226 -14.20 -6.69 6.08
N THR A 227 -13.95 -5.84 7.08
CA THR A 227 -13.62 -6.31 8.43
C THR A 227 -14.84 -6.65 9.29
N TRP A 228 -15.91 -7.20 8.71
CA TRP A 228 -16.93 -7.85 9.53
C TRP A 228 -16.31 -9.08 10.20
N TYR A 229 -16.65 -9.30 11.46
CA TYR A 229 -16.03 -10.27 12.37
C TYR A 229 -14.56 -9.99 12.73
N GLY A 230 -14.05 -8.78 12.47
CA GLY A 230 -12.70 -8.36 12.88
C GLY A 230 -11.61 -9.33 12.40
N CYS A 231 -10.67 -9.72 13.27
CA CYS A 231 -9.62 -10.70 12.97
C CYS A 231 -10.15 -12.10 12.59
N ARG A 232 -11.41 -12.40 12.90
CA ARG A 232 -12.07 -13.69 12.58
C ARG A 232 -12.72 -13.68 11.20
N GLY A 233 -12.81 -12.51 10.56
CA GLY A 233 -13.38 -12.31 9.23
C GLY A 233 -12.36 -12.46 8.10
N ARG A 234 -12.88 -12.59 6.88
CA ARG A 234 -12.11 -12.52 5.63
C ARG A 234 -12.36 -11.18 4.98
N ASP A 235 -11.32 -10.55 4.48
CA ASP A 235 -11.47 -9.35 3.66
C ASP A 235 -11.58 -9.75 2.18
N ARG A 236 -10.93 -10.84 1.77
CA ARG A 236 -11.01 -11.34 0.39
C ARG A 236 -12.36 -11.98 0.07
N ALA A 237 -13.03 -11.45 -0.96
CA ALA A 237 -14.37 -11.91 -1.38
C ALA A 237 -14.36 -13.27 -2.08
N ASN A 238 -13.32 -13.53 -2.88
CA ASN A 238 -13.13 -14.77 -3.65
C ASN A 238 -11.97 -15.55 -3.05
N ALA A 239 -12.20 -16.23 -1.93
CA ALA A 239 -11.25 -17.21 -1.42
C ALA A 239 -11.06 -18.29 -2.49
N ARG A 240 -9.81 -18.52 -2.90
CA ARG A 240 -9.46 -19.64 -3.78
C ARG A 240 -9.31 -20.91 -2.95
#